data_AF-A0A1J4JKL6-F1
#
_entry.id   AF-A0A1J4JKL6-F1
#
_cell.length_a   1.000
_cell.length_b   1.000
_cell.length_c   1.000
_cell.angle_alpha   90.00
_cell.angle_beta   90.00
_cell.angle_gamma   90.00
#
_symmetry.space_group_name_H-M   'P 1'
#
loop_
_entity.id
_entity.type
_entity.pdbx_description
1 polymer ?
#
loop_
_entity_poly.entity_id
_entity_poly.type
_entity_poly.pdbx_seq_one_letter_code
_entity_poly.pdbx_strand_id
1 'polypeptide(L)'
;MYQNSYNYMREIREAVEATSLARKKAGKEWGTLGYIVGEHWSGNDDIQARTYSGSGLRSAFDFPSRYLMVQTLAQEESGKGGYGASNMVSLFKTPSEKGYSHELGYIYPNMFITNHDVWRFGNLIRSKYGYGQDNNDYWKRHKLAIACLAAYTGPITLYYGDEIGDIVDCWPNNCGGSVGTDNMARTNGQIKDFNSNQQSLHDYTAKLMKIRNDHPACWRGNNNAYSSGDCVVDIKYDQTTSEKIVVIINTGTSGQDVTVNQGTMKDLISGSTSSGTVHIDGLTAGIYLVK
;
A
#
# COMPACT_ATOMS: atom_id res chain seq x y z
N MET A 1 -12.21 -13.86 -17.33
CA MET A 1 -12.53 -13.00 -18.50
C MET A 1 -11.39 -12.90 -19.53
N TYR A 2 -10.27 -13.59 -19.30
CA TYR A 2 -9.35 -13.98 -20.35
C TYR A 2 -9.67 -15.42 -20.78
N GLN A 3 -10.12 -15.63 -22.02
CA GLN A 3 -10.48 -16.95 -22.54
C GLN A 3 -10.12 -17.02 -24.02
N ASN A 4 -9.69 -18.19 -24.50
CA ASN A 4 -9.33 -18.42 -25.90
C ASN A 4 -8.32 -17.38 -26.44
N SER A 5 -7.34 -17.01 -25.61
CA SER A 5 -6.33 -15.98 -25.91
C SER A 5 -6.90 -14.58 -26.16
N TYR A 6 -8.09 -14.30 -25.65
CA TYR A 6 -8.76 -13.01 -25.77
C TYR A 6 -9.12 -12.43 -24.41
N ASN A 7 -8.84 -11.13 -24.24
CA ASN A 7 -9.14 -10.39 -23.02
C ASN A 7 -10.45 -9.61 -23.18
N TYR A 8 -11.57 -10.22 -22.79
CA TYR A 8 -12.91 -9.62 -22.89
C TYR A 8 -13.12 -8.40 -21.97
N MET A 9 -12.15 -8.07 -21.10
CA MET A 9 -12.20 -6.81 -20.36
C MET A 9 -11.95 -5.60 -21.23
N ARG A 10 -11.35 -5.77 -22.41
CA ARG A 10 -11.06 -4.68 -23.34
C ARG A 10 -12.34 -3.93 -23.70
N GLU A 11 -13.37 -4.62 -24.18
CA GLU A 11 -14.61 -4.00 -24.64
C GLU A 11 -15.40 -3.38 -23.48
N ILE A 12 -15.41 -4.05 -22.33
CA ILE A 12 -16.05 -3.52 -21.12
C ILE A 12 -15.35 -2.22 -20.69
N ARG A 13 -14.01 -2.22 -20.66
CA ARG A 13 -13.22 -1.01 -20.36
C ARG A 13 -13.52 0.10 -21.36
N GLU A 14 -13.45 -0.18 -22.65
CA GLU A 14 -13.69 0.81 -23.71
C GLU A 14 -15.10 1.41 -23.61
N ALA A 15 -16.12 0.60 -23.32
CA ALA A 15 -17.50 1.07 -23.14
C ALA A 15 -17.66 1.99 -21.91
N VAL A 16 -17.03 1.63 -20.78
CA VAL A 16 -17.05 2.45 -19.56
C VAL A 16 -16.27 3.75 -19.77
N GLU A 17 -15.06 3.69 -20.34
CA GLU A 17 -14.23 4.86 -20.65
C GLU A 17 -14.96 5.82 -21.60
N ALA A 18 -15.59 5.29 -22.67
CA ALA A 18 -16.35 6.10 -23.61
C ALA A 18 -17.55 6.80 -22.94
N THR A 19 -18.27 6.07 -22.08
CA THR A 19 -19.41 6.63 -21.33
C THR A 19 -18.96 7.71 -20.36
N SER A 20 -17.89 7.47 -19.59
CA SER A 20 -17.34 8.44 -18.66
C SER A 20 -16.79 9.68 -19.36
N LEU A 21 -16.13 9.52 -20.52
CA LEU A 21 -15.67 10.64 -21.34
C LEU A 21 -16.83 11.46 -21.89
N ALA A 22 -17.91 10.83 -22.37
CA ALA A 22 -19.10 11.53 -22.84
C ALA A 22 -19.74 12.37 -21.72
N ARG A 23 -19.83 11.82 -20.50
CA ARG A 23 -20.31 12.55 -19.32
C ARG A 23 -19.42 13.74 -18.98
N LYS A 24 -18.10 13.56 -19.03
CA LYS A 24 -17.13 14.64 -18.79
C LYS A 24 -17.29 15.77 -19.81
N LYS A 25 -17.40 15.43 -21.11
CA LYS A 25 -17.64 16.41 -22.19
C LYS A 25 -18.97 17.16 -22.03
N ALA A 26 -19.99 16.50 -21.49
CA ALA A 26 -21.29 17.11 -21.20
C ALA A 26 -21.32 17.93 -19.89
N GLY A 27 -20.17 18.17 -19.25
CA GLY A 27 -20.07 18.96 -18.02
C GLY A 27 -20.74 18.32 -16.80
N LYS A 28 -20.92 16.99 -16.80
CA LYS A 28 -21.48 16.29 -15.63
C LYS A 28 -20.45 16.23 -14.50
N GLU A 29 -20.91 16.45 -13.28
CA GLU A 29 -20.10 16.33 -12.07
C GLU A 29 -19.66 14.86 -11.84
N TRP A 30 -20.61 13.93 -11.87
CA TRP A 30 -20.40 12.52 -11.51
C TRP A 30 -20.29 11.59 -12.71
N GLY A 31 -19.69 10.41 -12.48
CA GLY A 31 -19.55 9.34 -13.48
C GLY A 31 -18.51 9.62 -14.56
N THR A 32 -17.54 10.49 -14.28
CA THR A 32 -16.52 10.97 -15.24
C THR A 32 -15.18 10.25 -15.11
N LEU A 33 -14.95 9.50 -14.02
CA LEU A 33 -13.69 8.81 -13.76
C LEU A 33 -13.53 7.55 -14.61
N GLY A 34 -14.56 6.69 -14.68
CA GLY A 34 -14.51 5.43 -15.41
C GLY A 34 -13.45 4.45 -14.91
N TYR A 35 -13.08 4.54 -13.62
CA TYR A 35 -12.06 3.67 -13.03
C TYR A 35 -12.58 2.24 -12.92
N ILE A 36 -11.78 1.30 -13.40
CA ILE A 36 -12.02 -0.14 -13.29
C ILE A 36 -10.74 -0.76 -12.75
N VAL A 37 -10.87 -1.45 -11.62
CA VAL A 37 -9.79 -2.22 -11.01
C VAL A 37 -10.15 -3.70 -11.03
N GLY A 38 -9.25 -4.52 -11.56
CA GLY A 38 -9.37 -5.97 -11.53
C GLY A 38 -8.91 -6.53 -10.18
N GLU A 39 -9.65 -7.50 -9.65
CA GLU A 39 -9.13 -8.43 -8.68
C GLU A 39 -8.60 -9.67 -9.42
N HIS A 40 -7.28 -9.81 -9.47
CA HIS A 40 -6.64 -10.99 -10.02
C HIS A 40 -5.54 -11.42 -9.05
N TRP A 41 -5.91 -12.31 -8.13
CA TRP A 41 -5.03 -12.81 -7.09
C TRP A 41 -4.07 -13.86 -7.67
N SER A 42 -2.97 -13.39 -8.25
CA SER A 42 -1.96 -14.23 -8.90
C SER A 42 -0.58 -13.55 -8.86
N GLY A 43 0.43 -14.21 -9.45
CA GLY A 43 1.76 -13.63 -9.63
C GLY A 43 1.81 -12.60 -10.76
N ASN A 44 2.91 -11.84 -10.84
CA ASN A 44 3.10 -10.78 -11.84
C ASN A 44 2.86 -11.25 -13.28
N ASP A 45 3.44 -12.39 -13.68
CA ASP A 45 3.35 -12.89 -15.06
C ASP A 45 1.90 -13.19 -15.48
N ASP A 46 1.12 -13.77 -14.58
CA ASP A 46 -0.26 -14.15 -14.86
C ASP A 46 -1.21 -12.93 -14.82
N ILE A 47 -0.96 -11.98 -13.91
CA ILE A 47 -1.62 -10.66 -13.91
C ILE A 47 -1.32 -9.95 -15.24
N GLN A 48 -0.06 -9.91 -15.68
CA GLN A 48 0.30 -9.31 -16.95
C GLN A 48 -0.44 -9.99 -18.10
N ALA A 49 -0.33 -11.31 -18.21
CA ALA A 49 -0.86 -12.07 -19.33
C ALA A 49 -2.40 -12.02 -19.44
N ARG A 50 -3.12 -12.07 -18.31
CA ARG A 50 -4.58 -12.25 -18.30
C ARG A 50 -5.36 -11.01 -17.89
N THR A 51 -4.71 -9.99 -17.36
CA THR A 51 -5.38 -8.75 -16.95
C THR A 51 -5.00 -7.57 -17.82
N TYR A 52 -3.70 -7.34 -18.03
CA TYR A 52 -3.19 -6.16 -18.73
C TYR A 52 -3.05 -6.38 -20.24
N SER A 53 -2.45 -7.49 -20.67
CA SER A 53 -2.24 -7.82 -22.09
C SER A 53 -3.53 -7.90 -22.89
N GLY A 54 -3.43 -7.65 -24.21
CA GLY A 54 -4.58 -7.66 -25.11
C GLY A 54 -5.44 -6.40 -24.98
N SER A 55 -4.84 -5.29 -24.53
CA SER A 55 -5.51 -4.03 -24.22
C SER A 55 -6.64 -4.16 -23.20
N GLY A 56 -6.40 -5.02 -22.21
CA GLY A 56 -7.33 -5.38 -21.14
C GLY A 56 -7.58 -4.25 -20.15
N LEU A 57 -7.54 -4.56 -18.86
CA LEU A 57 -7.66 -3.55 -17.81
C LEU A 57 -6.38 -2.72 -17.68
N ARG A 58 -6.49 -1.53 -17.11
CA ARG A 58 -5.34 -0.65 -16.83
C ARG A 58 -4.98 -0.57 -15.35
N SER A 59 -5.73 -1.27 -14.51
CA SER A 59 -5.54 -1.31 -13.06
C SER A 59 -5.97 -2.66 -12.53
N ALA A 60 -5.18 -3.22 -11.61
CA ALA A 60 -5.53 -4.40 -10.85
C ALA A 60 -4.91 -4.29 -9.46
N PHE A 61 -5.49 -4.97 -8.47
CA PHE A 61 -4.90 -5.05 -7.13
C PHE A 61 -3.48 -5.64 -7.20
N ASP A 62 -2.53 -4.97 -6.56
CA ASP A 62 -1.11 -5.33 -6.54
C ASP A 62 -0.86 -6.40 -5.47
N PHE A 63 -1.49 -7.58 -5.63
CA PHE A 63 -1.31 -8.73 -4.73
C PHE A 63 0.17 -9.09 -4.53
N PRO A 64 1.02 -9.14 -5.58
CA PRO A 64 2.44 -9.40 -5.39
C PRO A 64 3.10 -8.42 -4.41
N SER A 65 2.90 -7.11 -4.59
CA SER A 65 3.48 -6.12 -3.68
C SER A 65 2.87 -6.19 -2.28
N ARG A 66 1.56 -6.47 -2.16
CA ARG A 66 0.92 -6.73 -0.86
C ARG A 66 1.60 -7.86 -0.11
N TYR A 67 1.90 -8.98 -0.78
CA TYR A 67 2.59 -10.10 -0.15
C TYR A 67 3.98 -9.71 0.35
N LEU A 68 4.77 -9.01 -0.47
CA LEU A 68 6.10 -8.55 -0.07
C LEU A 68 6.06 -7.66 1.17
N MET A 69 5.04 -6.79 1.27
CA MET A 69 4.82 -5.93 2.42
C MET A 69 4.52 -6.73 3.70
N VAL A 70 3.49 -7.59 3.67
CA VAL A 70 3.07 -8.33 4.87
C VAL A 70 4.11 -9.38 5.28
N GLN A 71 4.87 -9.93 4.33
CA GLN A 71 5.98 -10.84 4.59
C GLN A 71 7.16 -10.17 5.32
N THR A 72 7.37 -8.88 5.11
CA THR A 72 8.41 -8.11 5.84
C THR A 72 7.88 -7.58 7.17
N LEU A 73 6.67 -7.03 7.19
CA LEU A 73 6.11 -6.40 8.39
C LEU A 73 5.43 -7.39 9.34
N ALA A 74 5.15 -8.61 8.90
CA ALA A 74 4.52 -9.68 9.66
C ALA A 74 4.84 -11.06 9.03
N GLN A 75 3.79 -11.78 8.64
CA GLN A 75 3.82 -12.91 7.71
C GLN A 75 2.60 -12.83 6.79
N GLU A 76 2.58 -13.63 5.73
CA GLU A 76 1.35 -13.89 4.98
C GLU A 76 0.61 -15.13 5.50
N GLU A 77 -0.57 -15.41 4.94
CA GLU A 77 -1.52 -16.42 5.42
C GLU A 77 -0.92 -17.85 5.55
N SER A 78 0.04 -18.23 4.70
CA SER A 78 0.73 -19.53 4.78
C SER A 78 1.88 -19.56 5.79
N GLY A 79 2.15 -18.45 6.49
CA GLY A 79 3.19 -18.32 7.51
C GLY A 79 4.54 -17.84 6.99
N LYS A 80 4.71 -17.56 5.69
CA LYS A 80 5.96 -16.99 5.17
C LYS A 80 6.09 -15.56 5.67
N GLY A 81 7.24 -15.25 6.27
CA GLY A 81 7.52 -13.91 6.76
C GLY A 81 8.89 -13.82 7.44
N GLY A 82 9.25 -12.63 7.90
CA GLY A 82 10.59 -12.34 8.46
C GLY A 82 11.61 -11.97 7.38
N TYR A 83 11.14 -11.47 6.24
CA TYR A 83 12.01 -10.93 5.19
C TYR A 83 12.47 -9.51 5.56
N GLY A 84 13.67 -9.13 5.13
CA GLY A 84 14.22 -7.79 5.39
C GLY A 84 13.67 -6.68 4.49
N ALA A 85 14.15 -5.46 4.71
CA ALA A 85 13.74 -4.26 3.97
C ALA A 85 13.88 -4.39 2.44
N SER A 86 14.90 -5.10 1.95
CA SER A 86 15.12 -5.32 0.51
C SER A 86 13.93 -5.99 -0.20
N ASN A 87 13.14 -6.79 0.52
CA ASN A 87 11.92 -7.40 0.01
C ASN A 87 10.84 -6.35 -0.30
N MET A 88 10.76 -5.30 0.53
CA MET A 88 9.80 -4.21 0.37
C MET A 88 10.20 -3.16 -0.66
N VAL A 89 11.47 -3.11 -1.09
CA VAL A 89 11.91 -2.18 -2.15
C VAL A 89 11.07 -2.34 -3.43
N SER A 90 10.66 -3.58 -3.74
CA SER A 90 9.87 -3.87 -4.93
C SER A 90 8.48 -3.24 -4.94
N LEU A 91 7.92 -2.80 -3.79
CA LEU A 91 6.67 -2.05 -3.75
C LEU A 91 6.78 -0.76 -4.58
N PHE A 92 7.93 -0.10 -4.51
CA PHE A 92 8.21 1.20 -5.11
C PHE A 92 8.78 1.12 -6.53
N LYS A 93 8.98 -0.09 -7.06
CA LYS A 93 9.34 -0.28 -8.47
C LYS A 93 8.21 0.18 -9.39
N THR A 94 8.58 0.70 -10.56
CA THR A 94 7.65 1.04 -11.64
C THR A 94 6.90 -0.21 -12.12
N PRO A 95 5.72 -0.06 -12.76
CA PRO A 95 5.02 -1.19 -13.36
C PRO A 95 5.90 -2.01 -14.32
N SER A 96 6.74 -1.36 -15.13
CA SER A 96 7.68 -2.05 -16.03
C SER A 96 8.72 -2.89 -15.30
N GLU A 97 9.29 -2.39 -14.21
CA GLU A 97 10.24 -3.15 -13.39
C GLU A 97 9.56 -4.31 -12.64
N LYS A 98 8.24 -4.26 -12.46
CA LYS A 98 7.39 -5.35 -11.96
C LYS A 98 6.97 -6.34 -13.07
N GLY A 99 7.43 -6.15 -14.31
CA GLY A 99 7.07 -7.01 -15.45
C GLY A 99 5.76 -6.64 -16.14
N TYR A 100 5.19 -5.47 -15.83
CA TYR A 100 3.92 -5.04 -16.41
C TYR A 100 4.09 -4.15 -17.64
N SER A 101 3.23 -4.34 -18.64
CA SER A 101 3.15 -3.53 -19.85
C SER A 101 1.72 -3.50 -20.40
N HIS A 102 1.34 -2.40 -21.05
CA HIS A 102 0.03 -2.26 -21.69
C HIS A 102 0.22 -1.53 -23.01
N GLU A 103 -0.55 -1.90 -24.03
CA GLU A 103 -0.45 -1.33 -25.38
C GLU A 103 -0.83 0.16 -25.44
N LEU A 104 -1.39 0.70 -24.35
CA LEU A 104 -1.74 2.12 -24.18
C LEU A 104 -0.71 2.88 -23.32
N GLY A 105 0.39 2.23 -22.95
CA GLY A 105 1.54 2.83 -22.26
C GLY A 105 1.43 3.01 -20.75
N TYR A 106 0.23 2.94 -20.15
CA TYR A 106 0.07 3.18 -18.71
C TYR A 106 -0.73 2.09 -18.00
N ILE A 107 -0.19 1.65 -16.86
CA ILE A 107 -0.80 0.73 -15.89
C ILE A 107 -0.72 1.35 -14.50
N TYR A 108 -1.76 1.12 -13.71
CA TYR A 108 -1.91 1.61 -12.36
C TYR A 108 -2.20 0.44 -11.42
N PRO A 109 -1.20 -0.33 -10.95
CA PRO A 109 -1.47 -1.34 -9.94
C PRO A 109 -1.99 -0.66 -8.67
N ASN A 110 -2.96 -1.27 -7.99
CA ASN A 110 -3.66 -0.72 -6.83
C ASN A 110 -3.15 -1.40 -5.56
N MET A 111 -2.38 -0.67 -4.75
CA MET A 111 -1.76 -1.21 -3.54
C MET A 111 -2.75 -1.25 -2.38
N PHE A 112 -2.69 -2.31 -1.57
CA PHE A 112 -3.53 -2.51 -0.40
C PHE A 112 -2.80 -3.32 0.67
N ILE A 113 -3.31 -3.32 1.91
CA ILE A 113 -2.78 -4.13 3.02
C ILE A 113 -3.61 -5.41 3.15
N THR A 114 -4.92 -5.23 3.40
CA THR A 114 -5.89 -6.31 3.50
C THR A 114 -7.14 -6.04 2.67
N ASN A 115 -7.97 -7.07 2.53
CA ASN A 115 -9.31 -7.01 1.96
C ASN A 115 -10.19 -8.03 2.70
N HIS A 116 -11.37 -8.31 2.17
CA HIS A 116 -12.36 -9.20 2.78
C HIS A 116 -12.05 -10.70 2.62
N ASP A 117 -11.03 -11.07 1.84
CA ASP A 117 -10.65 -12.44 1.48
C ASP A 117 -9.28 -12.88 2.04
N VAL A 118 -8.60 -11.98 2.74
CA VAL A 118 -7.32 -12.23 3.41
C VAL A 118 -7.45 -12.01 4.91
N TRP A 119 -6.45 -12.42 5.68
CA TRP A 119 -6.49 -12.19 7.13
C TRP A 119 -6.32 -10.70 7.44
N ARG A 120 -6.90 -10.25 8.56
CA ARG A 120 -6.59 -8.91 9.07
C ARG A 120 -5.10 -8.81 9.36
N PHE A 121 -4.52 -7.63 9.14
CA PHE A 121 -3.09 -7.43 9.34
C PHE A 121 -2.70 -7.67 10.79
N GLY A 122 -3.58 -7.34 11.73
CA GLY A 122 -3.42 -7.68 13.14
C GLY A 122 -3.27 -9.18 13.41
N ASN A 123 -4.05 -10.02 12.75
CA ASN A 123 -3.94 -11.48 12.87
C ASN A 123 -2.63 -11.99 12.26
N LEU A 124 -2.17 -11.42 11.15
CA LEU A 124 -0.86 -11.74 10.56
C LEU A 124 0.31 -11.40 11.51
N ILE A 125 0.26 -10.23 12.16
CA ILE A 125 1.24 -9.82 13.19
C ILE A 125 1.21 -10.80 14.37
N ARG A 126 0.02 -11.09 14.90
CA ARG A 126 -0.14 -11.99 16.06
C ARG A 126 0.40 -13.38 15.76
N SER A 127 0.08 -13.93 14.59
CA SER A 127 0.57 -15.25 14.21
C SER A 127 2.08 -15.30 13.97
N LYS A 128 2.70 -14.18 13.55
CA LYS A 128 4.16 -14.11 13.38
C LYS A 128 4.93 -13.93 14.69
N TYR A 129 4.46 -13.02 15.55
CA TYR A 129 5.24 -12.52 16.68
C TYR A 129 4.67 -12.87 18.06
N GLY A 130 3.47 -13.45 18.13
CA GLY A 130 2.84 -13.88 19.38
C GLY A 130 2.23 -12.75 20.22
N TYR A 131 2.12 -11.53 19.70
CA TYR A 131 1.52 -10.38 20.40
C TYR A 131 0.40 -9.71 19.61
N GLY A 132 -0.48 -8.97 20.30
CA GLY A 132 -1.59 -8.24 19.70
C GLY A 132 -1.60 -6.76 20.07
N GLN A 133 -2.81 -6.20 20.19
CA GLN A 133 -3.07 -4.79 20.49
C GLN A 133 -2.50 -4.29 21.83
N ASP A 134 -2.10 -5.20 22.71
CA ASP A 134 -1.44 -4.93 23.99
C ASP A 134 0.05 -4.54 23.84
N ASN A 135 0.66 -4.81 22.68
CA ASN A 135 2.07 -4.53 22.40
C ASN A 135 2.23 -3.30 21.49
N ASN A 136 3.17 -2.39 21.81
CA ASN A 136 3.41 -1.19 21.01
C ASN A 136 3.87 -1.49 19.57
N ASP A 137 4.64 -2.57 19.37
CA ASP A 137 5.14 -2.96 18.04
C ASP A 137 4.01 -3.36 17.08
N TYR A 138 2.88 -3.85 17.61
CA TYR A 138 1.66 -4.10 16.83
C TYR A 138 1.19 -2.82 16.13
N TRP A 139 1.08 -1.73 16.88
CA TRP A 139 0.63 -0.44 16.38
C TRP A 139 1.64 0.20 15.43
N LYS A 140 2.94 0.08 15.76
CA LYS A 140 4.01 0.54 14.89
C LYS A 140 4.01 -0.15 13.52
N ARG A 141 3.80 -1.47 13.47
CA ARG A 141 3.69 -2.23 12.21
C ARG A 141 2.51 -1.77 11.36
N HIS A 142 1.35 -1.49 11.96
CA HIS A 142 0.22 -0.90 11.24
C HIS A 142 0.59 0.48 10.66
N LYS A 143 1.22 1.35 11.46
CA LYS A 143 1.70 2.66 10.99
C LYS A 143 2.67 2.54 9.81
N LEU A 144 3.59 1.57 9.83
CA LEU A 144 4.47 1.29 8.69
C LEU A 144 3.70 0.88 7.44
N ALA A 145 2.75 -0.05 7.55
CA ALA A 145 1.96 -0.52 6.41
C ALA A 145 1.16 0.63 5.78
N ILE A 146 0.56 1.50 6.61
CA ILE A 146 -0.17 2.69 6.14
C ILE A 146 0.79 3.73 5.54
N ALA A 147 2.01 3.91 6.09
CA ALA A 147 3.03 4.76 5.48
C ALA A 147 3.45 4.25 4.09
N CYS A 148 3.52 2.93 3.90
CA CYS A 148 3.78 2.33 2.59
C CYS A 148 2.68 2.68 1.58
N LEU A 149 1.39 2.58 1.98
CA LEU A 149 0.28 3.02 1.14
C LEU A 149 0.39 4.51 0.82
N ALA A 150 0.65 5.35 1.83
CA ALA A 150 0.74 6.79 1.67
C ALA A 150 1.85 7.22 0.67
N ALA A 151 2.93 6.44 0.59
CA ALA A 151 4.07 6.66 -0.29
C ALA A 151 4.02 5.89 -1.64
N TYR A 152 3.02 5.05 -1.88
CA TYR A 152 2.95 4.24 -3.11
C TYR A 152 2.62 5.10 -4.34
N THR A 153 3.32 4.95 -5.45
CA THR A 153 2.97 5.64 -6.71
C THR A 153 1.85 4.90 -7.42
N GLY A 154 0.65 5.47 -7.47
CA GLY A 154 -0.55 4.85 -8.05
C GLY A 154 -1.77 4.86 -7.13
N PRO A 155 -2.88 4.20 -7.52
CA PRO A 155 -4.04 4.05 -6.65
C PRO A 155 -3.72 3.19 -5.43
N ILE A 156 -4.42 3.45 -4.33
CA ILE A 156 -4.35 2.67 -3.10
C ILE A 156 -5.75 2.33 -2.60
N THR A 157 -5.87 1.25 -1.84
CA THR A 157 -7.09 0.82 -1.18
C THR A 157 -6.78 0.48 0.27
N LEU A 158 -7.59 1.02 1.19
CA LEU A 158 -7.54 0.72 2.62
C LEU A 158 -8.83 -0.02 2.99
N TYR A 159 -8.71 -1.19 3.61
CA TYR A 159 -9.86 -1.98 4.03
C TYR A 159 -10.29 -1.56 5.44
N TYR A 160 -11.61 -1.51 5.68
CA TYR A 160 -12.14 -1.01 6.94
C TYR A 160 -11.59 -1.81 8.13
N GLY A 161 -11.18 -1.10 9.16
CA GLY A 161 -10.55 -1.69 10.34
C GLY A 161 -9.01 -1.66 10.29
N ASP A 162 -8.37 -1.57 9.12
CA ASP A 162 -6.90 -1.44 9.05
C ASP A 162 -6.43 -0.12 9.68
N GLU A 163 -7.23 0.95 9.55
CA GLU A 163 -6.98 2.27 10.13
C GLU A 163 -7.10 2.34 11.66
N ILE A 164 -7.67 1.31 12.29
CA ILE A 164 -7.77 1.17 13.75
C ILE A 164 -7.09 -0.10 14.27
N GLY A 165 -6.36 -0.83 13.41
CA GLY A 165 -5.64 -2.03 13.80
C GLY A 165 -6.57 -3.13 14.30
N ASP A 166 -7.67 -3.35 13.58
CA ASP A 166 -8.67 -4.36 13.89
C ASP A 166 -8.07 -5.78 13.87
N ILE A 167 -8.58 -6.65 14.74
CA ILE A 167 -8.10 -8.01 14.94
C ILE A 167 -9.25 -8.95 15.30
N VAL A 168 -9.15 -10.19 14.83
CA VAL A 168 -10.16 -11.21 15.08
C VAL A 168 -9.66 -12.15 16.17
N ASP A 169 -10.11 -11.91 17.40
CA ASP A 169 -9.57 -12.58 18.59
C ASP A 169 -9.83 -14.09 18.64
N CYS A 170 -10.95 -14.52 18.07
CA CYS A 170 -11.30 -15.94 18.02
C CYS A 170 -10.42 -16.74 17.06
N TRP A 171 -9.68 -16.09 16.15
CA TRP A 171 -8.94 -16.76 15.07
C TRP A 171 -7.65 -17.40 15.60
N PRO A 172 -7.30 -18.65 15.19
CA PRO A 172 -7.98 -19.48 14.20
C PRO A 172 -8.99 -20.49 14.76
N ASN A 173 -9.04 -20.70 16.08
CA ASN A 173 -9.65 -21.92 16.65
C ASN A 173 -11.10 -21.76 17.12
N ASN A 174 -11.54 -20.54 17.45
CA ASN A 174 -12.76 -20.32 18.23
C ASN A 174 -13.81 -19.45 17.50
N CYS A 175 -13.67 -19.26 16.19
CA CYS A 175 -14.57 -18.38 15.42
C CYS A 175 -15.88 -19.02 14.96
N GLY A 176 -16.11 -20.29 15.31
CA GLY A 176 -17.25 -21.05 14.81
C GLY A 176 -17.04 -21.56 13.38
N GLY A 177 -17.88 -22.51 12.95
CA GLY A 177 -17.67 -23.26 11.70
C GLY A 177 -17.92 -22.48 10.40
N SER A 178 -18.49 -21.28 10.45
CA SER A 178 -18.73 -20.43 9.27
C SER A 178 -17.59 -19.45 8.98
N VAL A 179 -16.59 -19.38 9.86
CA VAL A 179 -15.43 -18.50 9.71
C VAL A 179 -14.25 -19.31 9.21
N GLY A 180 -13.86 -19.04 7.97
CA GLY A 180 -12.74 -19.63 7.25
C GLY A 180 -11.65 -18.60 6.95
N THR A 181 -10.58 -19.07 6.31
CA THR A 181 -9.40 -18.26 6.00
C THR A 181 -9.71 -17.10 5.07
N ASP A 182 -10.68 -17.30 4.16
CA ASP A 182 -11.09 -16.39 3.10
C ASP A 182 -12.22 -15.44 3.51
N ASN A 183 -12.65 -15.47 4.77
CA ASN A 183 -13.73 -14.59 5.22
C ASN A 183 -13.58 -14.10 6.67
N MET A 184 -12.51 -14.48 7.38
CA MET A 184 -12.30 -14.10 8.77
C MET A 184 -12.22 -12.58 8.96
N ALA A 185 -11.78 -11.81 7.95
CA ALA A 185 -11.68 -10.35 8.03
C ALA A 185 -13.02 -9.61 7.87
N ARG A 186 -14.14 -10.33 7.69
CA ARG A 186 -15.48 -9.76 7.53
C ARG A 186 -16.13 -9.51 8.90
N THR A 187 -15.44 -8.77 9.77
CA THR A 187 -15.94 -8.41 11.11
C THR A 187 -16.96 -7.28 11.06
N ASN A 188 -17.72 -7.09 12.14
CA ASN A 188 -18.54 -5.89 12.30
C ASN A 188 -17.63 -4.65 12.33
N GLY A 189 -17.87 -3.69 11.44
CA GLY A 189 -17.07 -2.48 11.36
C GLY A 189 -17.24 -1.59 12.59
N GLN A 190 -16.13 -1.32 13.29
CA GLN A 190 -16.09 -0.31 14.35
C GLN A 190 -15.84 1.07 13.73
N ILE A 191 -16.80 1.98 13.87
CA ILE A 191 -16.74 3.33 13.28
C ILE A 191 -16.68 4.46 14.32
N LYS A 192 -16.70 4.11 15.61
CA LYS A 192 -16.69 5.03 16.75
C LYS A 192 -16.24 4.29 18.02
N ASP A 193 -16.17 5.03 19.14
CA ASP A 193 -15.81 4.51 20.46
C ASP A 193 -14.42 3.86 20.47
N PHE A 194 -13.48 4.47 19.73
CA PHE A 194 -12.10 4.02 19.65
C PHE A 194 -11.38 4.21 20.99
N ASN A 195 -10.61 3.21 21.40
CA ASN A 195 -9.64 3.40 22.48
C ASN A 195 -8.49 4.32 22.02
N SER A 196 -7.60 4.70 22.94
CA SER A 196 -6.51 5.65 22.65
C SER A 196 -5.56 5.18 21.55
N ASN A 197 -5.27 3.88 21.46
CA ASN A 197 -4.37 3.34 20.44
C ASN A 197 -5.04 3.27 19.06
N GLN A 198 -6.31 2.84 19.02
CA GLN A 198 -7.13 2.86 17.82
C GLN A 198 -7.27 4.29 17.27
N GLN A 199 -7.58 5.26 18.15
CA GLN A 199 -7.66 6.67 17.78
C GLN A 199 -6.31 7.18 17.27
N SER A 200 -5.18 6.81 17.91
CA SER A 200 -3.84 7.19 17.45
C SER A 200 -3.54 6.68 16.03
N LEU A 201 -3.94 5.46 15.71
CA LEU A 201 -3.73 4.89 14.38
C LEU A 201 -4.66 5.51 13.34
N HIS A 202 -5.91 5.76 13.71
CA HIS A 202 -6.90 6.45 12.88
C HIS A 202 -6.39 7.84 12.49
N ASP A 203 -5.95 8.63 13.47
CA ASP A 203 -5.47 9.99 13.24
C ASP A 203 -4.16 10.01 12.45
N TYR A 204 -3.28 9.03 12.69
CA TYR A 204 -2.08 8.83 11.89
C TYR A 204 -2.42 8.50 10.43
N THR A 205 -3.41 7.65 10.19
CA THR A 205 -3.92 7.32 8.85
C THR A 205 -4.44 8.58 8.15
N ALA A 206 -5.31 9.34 8.82
CA ALA A 206 -5.84 10.59 8.28
C ALA A 206 -4.73 11.59 7.94
N LYS A 207 -3.72 11.72 8.82
CA LYS A 207 -2.56 12.57 8.59
C LYS A 207 -1.76 12.14 7.36
N LEU A 208 -1.50 10.84 7.19
CA LEU A 208 -0.78 10.31 6.04
C LEU A 208 -1.55 10.47 4.73
N MET A 209 -2.87 10.28 4.75
CA MET A 209 -3.70 10.52 3.57
C MET A 209 -3.73 12.02 3.19
N LYS A 210 -3.72 12.91 4.18
CA LYS A 210 -3.54 14.35 3.94
C LYS A 210 -2.18 14.67 3.32
N ILE A 211 -1.09 14.12 3.88
CA ILE A 211 0.26 14.28 3.32
C ILE A 211 0.29 13.79 1.87
N ARG A 212 -0.24 12.60 1.60
CA ARG A 212 -0.34 12.06 0.24
C ARG A 212 -1.09 13.01 -0.70
N ASN A 213 -2.24 13.53 -0.28
CA ASN A 213 -3.02 14.47 -1.09
C ASN A 213 -2.26 15.76 -1.42
N ASP A 214 -1.60 16.34 -0.41
CA ASP A 214 -0.95 17.65 -0.52
C ASP A 214 0.40 17.59 -1.25
N HIS A 215 1.02 16.40 -1.34
CA HIS A 215 2.36 16.19 -1.91
C HIS A 215 2.31 15.21 -3.11
N PRO A 216 2.17 15.72 -4.35
CA PRO A 216 2.02 14.89 -5.54
C PRO A 216 3.14 13.87 -5.79
N ALA A 217 4.36 14.12 -5.32
CA ALA A 217 5.44 13.15 -5.42
C ALA A 217 5.10 11.82 -4.73
N CYS A 218 4.25 11.83 -3.69
CA CYS A 218 3.82 10.62 -3.00
C CYS A 218 2.96 9.67 -3.85
N TRP A 219 2.18 10.18 -4.81
CA TRP A 219 1.21 9.36 -5.57
C TRP A 219 1.44 9.30 -7.08
N ARG A 220 2.20 10.25 -7.66
CA ARG A 220 2.58 10.24 -9.09
C ARG A 220 4.08 10.48 -9.34
N GLY A 221 4.89 10.60 -8.29
CA GLY A 221 6.32 10.78 -8.44
C GLY A 221 7.00 9.52 -8.98
N ASN A 222 8.11 9.73 -9.71
CA ASN A 222 9.05 8.67 -10.06
C ASN A 222 9.83 8.25 -8.82
N ASN A 223 10.13 6.95 -8.71
CA ASN A 223 10.76 6.35 -7.53
C ASN A 223 12.23 6.04 -7.79
N ASN A 224 13.03 6.09 -6.72
CA ASN A 224 14.38 5.57 -6.69
C ASN A 224 14.58 4.90 -5.35
N ALA A 225 14.11 3.65 -5.29
CA ALA A 225 14.02 2.90 -4.05
C ALA A 225 15.17 1.91 -3.89
N TYR A 226 15.69 1.82 -2.67
CA TYR A 226 16.76 0.90 -2.28
C TYR A 226 16.66 0.57 -0.78
N SER A 227 17.36 -0.47 -0.34
CA SER A 227 17.48 -0.82 1.07
C SER A 227 18.82 -0.33 1.65
N SER A 228 18.80 0.13 2.91
CA SER A 228 19.98 0.50 3.68
C SER A 228 19.86 -0.06 5.10
N GLY A 229 20.55 -1.17 5.38
CA GLY A 229 20.32 -1.93 6.61
C GLY A 229 18.88 -2.44 6.69
N ASP A 230 18.20 -2.16 7.80
CA ASP A 230 16.79 -2.53 8.01
C ASP A 230 15.80 -1.50 7.45
N CYS A 231 16.29 -0.49 6.73
CA CYS A 231 15.47 0.58 6.16
C CYS A 231 15.23 0.40 4.67
N VAL A 232 14.00 0.70 4.22
CA VAL A 232 13.72 1.06 2.83
C VAL A 232 13.85 2.58 2.69
N VAL A 233 14.55 3.03 1.67
CA VAL A 233 14.64 4.43 1.27
C VAL A 233 14.07 4.57 -0.13
N ASP A 234 13.13 5.48 -0.34
CA ASP A 234 12.62 5.85 -1.67
C ASP A 234 12.73 7.36 -1.88
N ILE A 235 13.48 7.76 -2.90
CA ILE A 235 13.59 9.16 -3.31
C ILE A 235 12.61 9.40 -4.46
N LYS A 236 11.55 10.15 -4.16
CA LYS A 236 10.45 10.43 -5.06
C LYS A 236 10.58 11.80 -5.69
N TYR A 237 10.33 11.91 -6.99
CA TYR A 237 10.35 13.19 -7.71
C TYR A 237 9.11 13.37 -8.59
N ASP A 238 8.36 14.45 -8.37
CA ASP A 238 7.27 14.89 -9.25
C ASP A 238 7.77 15.94 -10.24
N GLN A 239 7.78 15.60 -11.53
CA GLN A 239 8.24 16.50 -12.58
C GLN A 239 7.35 17.74 -12.73
N THR A 240 6.06 17.64 -12.38
CA THR A 240 5.11 18.74 -12.58
C THR A 240 5.30 19.85 -11.56
N THR A 241 5.51 19.51 -10.29
CA THR A 241 5.74 20.49 -9.21
C THR A 241 7.21 20.72 -8.91
N SER A 242 8.12 19.91 -9.48
CA SER A 242 9.53 19.80 -9.08
C SER A 242 9.72 19.40 -7.60
N GLU A 243 8.68 18.85 -6.97
CA GLU A 243 8.72 18.38 -5.59
C GLU A 243 9.58 17.13 -5.47
N LYS A 244 10.40 17.09 -4.42
CA LYS A 244 11.17 15.91 -4.03
C LYS A 244 10.81 15.49 -2.61
N ILE A 245 10.43 14.23 -2.46
CA ILE A 245 10.13 13.59 -1.18
C ILE A 245 11.12 12.45 -0.96
N VAL A 246 11.65 12.32 0.25
CA VAL A 246 12.38 11.13 0.68
C VAL A 246 11.48 10.36 1.63
N VAL A 247 11.29 9.08 1.40
CA VAL A 247 10.57 8.17 2.30
C VAL A 247 11.58 7.23 2.91
N ILE A 248 11.57 7.09 4.24
CA ILE A 248 12.43 6.16 4.98
C ILE A 248 11.52 5.30 5.86
N ILE A 249 11.62 3.98 5.74
CA ILE A 249 10.79 3.00 6.45
C ILE A 249 11.73 2.03 7.16
N ASN A 250 11.83 2.13 8.49
CA ASN A 250 12.62 1.20 9.29
C ASN A 250 11.78 -0.03 9.64
N THR A 251 12.15 -1.18 9.08
CA THR A 251 11.48 -2.47 9.29
C THR A 251 12.06 -3.26 10.47
N GLY A 252 13.21 -2.82 10.99
CA GLY A 252 13.86 -3.38 12.18
C GLY A 252 13.26 -2.84 13.48
N THR A 253 13.55 -3.51 14.58
CA THR A 253 13.05 -3.12 15.93
C THR A 253 13.94 -2.11 16.64
N SER A 254 15.11 -1.81 16.08
CA SER A 254 16.10 -0.88 16.63
C SER A 254 16.19 0.38 15.78
N GLY A 255 16.52 1.51 16.40
CA GLY A 255 16.79 2.76 15.69
C GLY A 255 18.05 2.67 14.82
N GLN A 256 18.06 3.38 13.70
CA GLN A 256 19.17 3.39 12.74
C GLN A 256 19.36 4.80 12.15
N ASP A 257 20.60 5.17 11.88
CA ASP A 257 20.93 6.36 11.09
C ASP A 257 20.98 6.01 9.60
N VAL A 258 20.27 6.80 8.78
CA VAL A 258 20.20 6.62 7.33
C VAL A 258 20.68 7.88 6.64
N THR A 259 21.68 7.75 5.78
CA THR A 259 22.24 8.87 5.01
C THR A 259 21.66 8.86 3.60
N VAL A 260 21.00 9.95 3.21
CA VAL A 260 20.30 10.09 1.91
C VAL A 260 20.85 11.23 1.04
N ASN A 261 21.70 12.10 1.61
CA ASN A 261 22.41 13.18 0.90
C ASN A 261 21.52 14.08 0.03
N GLN A 262 20.28 14.34 0.45
CA GLN A 262 19.33 15.23 -0.25
C GLN A 262 19.32 16.66 0.28
N GLY A 263 20.31 17.05 1.10
CA GLY A 263 20.33 18.37 1.74
C GLY A 263 19.41 18.45 2.95
N THR A 264 18.83 19.64 3.20
CA THR A 264 17.90 19.87 4.32
C THR A 264 16.52 19.34 3.98
N MET A 265 15.94 18.57 4.89
CA MET A 265 14.63 17.95 4.69
C MET A 265 13.75 18.15 5.92
N LYS A 266 12.45 18.38 5.70
CA LYS A 266 11.45 18.50 6.76
C LYS A 266 10.59 17.23 6.80
N ASP A 267 10.57 16.54 7.92
CA ASP A 267 9.63 15.43 8.13
C ASP A 267 8.20 15.98 8.19
N LEU A 268 7.35 15.55 7.26
CA LEU A 268 5.95 15.91 7.17
C LEU A 268 5.12 15.23 8.26
N ILE A 269 5.64 14.14 8.86
CA ILE A 269 4.99 13.43 9.96
C ILE A 269 5.31 14.13 11.29
N SER A 270 6.57 14.24 11.71
CA SER A 270 6.89 14.85 13.01
C SER A 270 7.01 16.38 12.98
N GLY A 271 7.25 16.98 11.81
CA GLY A 271 7.57 18.40 11.67
C GLY A 271 9.06 18.73 11.91
N SER A 272 9.86 17.75 12.33
CA SER A 272 11.29 17.92 12.56
C SER A 272 12.06 18.19 11.26
N THR A 273 13.29 18.70 11.37
CA THR A 273 14.17 18.96 10.24
C THR A 273 15.48 18.21 10.43
N SER A 274 15.98 17.59 9.37
CA SER A 274 17.24 16.85 9.32
C SER A 274 18.04 17.28 8.08
N SER A 275 19.35 17.02 8.07
CA SER A 275 20.21 17.34 6.93
C SER A 275 21.20 16.21 6.68
N GLY A 276 21.15 15.61 5.48
CA GLY A 276 22.05 14.53 5.06
C GLY A 276 21.74 13.17 5.70
N THR A 277 21.84 13.07 7.03
CA THR A 277 21.61 11.87 7.83
C THR A 277 20.38 12.04 8.72
N VAL A 278 19.58 10.99 8.82
CA VAL A 278 18.33 10.95 9.57
C VAL A 278 18.35 9.77 10.53
N HIS A 279 18.13 10.02 11.81
CA HIS A 279 17.83 8.95 12.77
C HIS A 279 16.37 8.53 12.61
N ILE A 280 16.11 7.24 12.42
CA ILE A 280 14.77 6.67 12.33
C ILE A 280 14.61 5.56 13.37
N ASP A 281 13.63 5.70 14.25
CA ASP A 281 13.36 4.73 15.32
C ASP A 281 12.92 3.38 14.74
N GLY A 282 13.14 2.32 15.52
CA GLY A 282 12.68 0.98 15.20
C GLY A 282 11.16 0.93 14.96
N LEU A 283 10.78 0.29 13.86
CA LEU A 283 9.43 0.16 13.35
C LEU A 283 8.72 1.51 13.10
N THR A 284 9.44 2.50 12.57
CA THR A 284 8.85 3.80 12.21
C THR A 284 9.16 4.21 10.78
N ALA A 285 8.37 5.15 10.25
CA ALA A 285 8.56 5.71 8.93
C ALA A 285 8.58 7.24 9.00
N GLY A 286 9.37 7.86 8.12
CA GLY A 286 9.41 9.30 7.89
C GLY A 286 9.15 9.62 6.42
N ILE A 287 8.48 10.74 6.18
CA ILE A 287 8.20 11.27 4.83
C ILE A 287 8.73 12.70 4.82
N TYR A 288 9.85 12.92 4.13
CA TYR A 288 10.62 14.15 4.24
C TYR A 288 10.51 14.97 2.96
N LEU A 289 10.01 16.20 3.08
CA LEU A 289 10.07 17.18 2.00
C LEU A 289 11.48 17.79 1.93
N VAL A 290 12.11 17.65 0.77
CA VAL A 290 13.41 18.27 0.51
C VAL A 290 13.22 19.76 0.23
N LYS A 291 14.02 20.60 0.90
CA LYS A 291 14.00 22.07 0.76
C LYS A 291 15.02 22.57 -0.26
#